data_AF-A0A382TWB4-F1
#
_entry.id   AF-A0A382TWB4-F1
#
_cell.length_a   1.000
_cell.length_b   1.000
_cell.length_c   1.000
_cell.angle_alpha   90.00
_cell.angle_beta   90.00
_cell.angle_gamma   90.00
#
_symmetry.space_group_name_H-M   'P 1'
#
loop_
_entity.id
_entity.type
_entity.pdbx_description
1 polymer ?
#
loop_
_entity_poly.entity_id
_entity_poly.type
_entity_poly.pdbx_seq_one_letter_code
_entity_poly.pdbx_strand_id
1 'polypeptide(L)'
;MTDLEEYEKAYLERLKKKSGKNSKPKQTEHFEEALEPLDYVILGLIRNGIKKYQTLAKRLPKVPIMKFNSIFEKLKKNGRLKNHPDDTWKDRNFNPTLVMTDKAKEEIEKHIDEMKEEYDKLVLLYEKKDKKKLREAMDSNRMNFPFMLLMGMTTGMMMGSMLGMNQMNMGDYFADMDYAYDMGYADGSGGAMPAEGGDFADGGGEGGFMDGGMDVGF
;
A
#
# COMPACT_ATOMS: atom_id res chain seq x y z
N MET A 1 3.26 -11.71 27.06
CA MET A 1 4.31 -10.86 26.46
C MET A 1 5.40 -11.82 26.03
N THR A 2 5.46 -12.13 24.74
CA THR A 2 6.52 -12.98 24.17
C THR A 2 7.84 -12.23 24.27
N ASP A 3 8.86 -12.92 24.78
CA ASP A 3 10.17 -12.36 25.11
C ASP A 3 10.88 -11.93 23.82
N LEU A 4 11.47 -10.73 23.83
CA LEU A 4 12.12 -10.11 22.68
C LEU A 4 13.20 -11.04 22.08
N GLU A 5 13.84 -11.84 22.94
CA GLU A 5 14.85 -12.82 22.57
C GLU A 5 14.31 -13.93 21.65
N GLU A 6 13.04 -14.33 21.84
CA GLU A 6 12.39 -15.35 21.00
C GLU A 6 12.11 -14.80 19.59
N TYR A 7 11.73 -13.52 19.50
CA TYR A 7 11.56 -12.81 18.23
C TYR A 7 12.89 -12.66 17.48
N GLU A 8 13.95 -12.22 18.17
CA GLU A 8 15.28 -12.05 17.58
C GLU A 8 15.82 -13.39 17.05
N LYS A 9 15.65 -14.48 17.82
CA LYS A 9 16.07 -15.82 17.40
C LYS A 9 15.30 -16.31 16.16
N ALA A 10 13.97 -16.14 16.15
CA ALA A 10 13.13 -16.50 15.01
C ALA A 10 13.40 -15.65 13.76
N TYR A 11 13.76 -14.38 13.93
CA TYR A 11 14.17 -13.48 12.85
C TYR A 11 15.52 -13.91 12.24
N LEU A 12 16.52 -14.16 13.08
CA LEU A 12 17.85 -14.60 12.64
C LEU A 12 17.82 -15.97 11.94
N GLU A 13 16.93 -16.88 12.35
CA GLU A 13 16.73 -18.15 11.64
C GLU A 13 16.13 -17.96 10.24
N ARG A 14 15.16 -17.06 10.08
CA ARG A 14 14.53 -16.76 8.78
C ARG A 14 15.55 -16.20 7.77
N LEU A 15 16.42 -15.29 8.20
CA LEU A 15 17.49 -14.74 7.37
C LEU A 15 18.48 -15.83 6.89
N LYS A 16 18.86 -16.76 7.77
CA LYS A 16 19.77 -17.88 7.44
C LYS A 16 19.17 -18.86 6.42
N LYS A 17 17.85 -19.03 6.43
CA LYS A 17 17.14 -19.95 5.51
C LYS A 17 16.98 -19.38 4.10
N LYS A 18 16.91 -18.04 3.95
CA LYS A 18 16.75 -17.35 2.66
C LYS A 18 18.07 -17.22 1.87
N SER A 19 19.21 -17.08 2.53
CA SER A 19 20.51 -16.95 1.85
C SER A 19 20.95 -18.18 1.02
N GLY A 20 20.27 -19.32 1.19
CA GLY A 20 20.51 -20.55 0.44
C GLY A 20 19.76 -20.70 -0.90
N LYS A 21 18.87 -19.77 -1.28
CA LYS A 21 18.07 -19.89 -2.52
C LYS A 21 18.31 -18.71 -3.48
N ASN A 22 19.36 -18.80 -4.30
CA ASN A 22 19.55 -17.93 -5.46
C ASN A 22 19.08 -18.61 -6.75
N SER A 23 17.90 -18.24 -7.25
CA SER A 23 17.47 -18.57 -8.62
C SER A 23 17.79 -17.41 -9.57
N LYS A 24 18.56 -17.68 -10.62
CA LYS A 24 18.97 -16.71 -11.66
C LYS A 24 17.77 -16.35 -12.58
N PRO A 25 17.53 -15.07 -12.93
CA PRO A 25 16.54 -14.71 -13.93
C PRO A 25 17.09 -14.88 -15.36
N LYS A 26 16.29 -15.47 -16.26
CA LYS A 26 16.51 -15.48 -17.71
C LYS A 26 15.90 -14.20 -18.32
N GLN A 27 16.69 -13.52 -19.15
CA GLN A 27 16.34 -12.30 -19.88
C GLN A 27 15.49 -12.59 -21.13
N THR A 28 14.45 -11.79 -21.33
CA THR A 28 13.91 -11.40 -22.65
C THR A 28 13.46 -9.95 -22.53
N GLU A 29 14.19 -9.04 -23.18
CA GLU A 29 14.01 -7.59 -23.06
C GLU A 29 12.89 -7.08 -23.98
N HIS A 30 11.70 -6.90 -23.41
CA HIS A 30 11.01 -5.63 -23.58
C HIS A 30 11.53 -4.73 -22.46
N PHE A 31 11.88 -3.47 -22.74
CA PHE A 31 12.28 -2.53 -21.68
C PHE A 31 11.05 -2.25 -20.81
N GLU A 32 10.85 -3.09 -19.81
CA GLU A 32 9.77 -2.95 -18.85
C GLU A 32 10.14 -1.85 -17.87
N GLU A 33 9.36 -0.79 -17.88
CA GLU A 33 9.57 0.32 -16.97
C GLU A 33 9.39 -0.16 -15.52
N ALA A 34 10.39 0.19 -14.68
CA ALA A 34 10.39 -0.14 -13.27
C ALA A 34 9.21 0.54 -12.56
N LEU A 35 8.64 -0.15 -11.58
CA LEU A 35 7.56 0.41 -10.77
C LEU A 35 8.11 1.43 -9.78
N GLU A 36 7.42 2.56 -9.69
CA GLU A 36 7.66 3.63 -8.73
C GLU A 36 6.83 3.42 -7.45
N PRO A 37 7.17 4.10 -6.33
CA PRO A 37 6.44 3.95 -5.06
C PRO A 37 4.93 4.16 -5.18
N LEU A 38 4.48 5.15 -5.96
CA LEU A 38 3.05 5.41 -6.17
C LEU A 38 2.37 4.30 -6.99
N ASP A 39 3.10 3.63 -7.90
CA ASP A 39 2.56 2.49 -8.63
C ASP A 39 2.26 1.35 -7.65
N TYR A 40 3.17 1.07 -6.71
CA TYR A 40 2.97 0.05 -5.68
C TYR A 40 1.84 0.41 -4.72
N VAL A 41 1.69 1.68 -4.34
CA VAL A 41 0.53 2.14 -3.55
C VAL A 41 -0.79 1.86 -4.29
N ILE A 42 -0.86 2.19 -5.59
CA ILE A 42 -2.05 1.91 -6.42
C ILE A 42 -2.32 0.42 -6.52
N LEU A 43 -1.29 -0.40 -6.79
CA LEU A 43 -1.45 -1.86 -6.84
C LEU A 43 -1.87 -2.43 -5.47
N GLY A 44 -1.37 -1.86 -4.37
CA GLY A 44 -1.75 -2.21 -3.01
C GLY A 44 -3.21 -1.91 -2.71
N LEU A 45 -3.72 -0.74 -3.14
CA LEU A 45 -5.13 -0.38 -3.02
C LEU A 45 -6.03 -1.33 -3.81
N ILE A 46 -5.64 -1.68 -5.04
CA ILE A 46 -6.36 -2.65 -5.89
C ILE A 46 -6.36 -4.05 -5.25
N ARG A 47 -5.20 -4.48 -4.74
CA ARG A 47 -5.04 -5.73 -3.99
C ARG A 47 -5.97 -5.78 -2.78
N ASN A 48 -6.14 -4.65 -2.09
CA ASN A 48 -7.03 -4.49 -0.94
C ASN A 48 -8.50 -4.22 -1.33
N GLY A 49 -8.87 -4.43 -2.60
CA GLY A 49 -10.27 -4.42 -3.07
C GLY A 49 -10.72 -3.14 -3.75
N ILE A 50 -9.94 -2.07 -3.75
CA ILE A 50 -10.30 -0.78 -4.36
C ILE A 50 -9.97 -0.80 -5.86
N LYS A 51 -10.90 -1.28 -6.67
CA LYS A 51 -10.66 -1.59 -8.09
C LYS A 51 -11.17 -0.53 -9.07
N LYS A 52 -12.13 0.31 -8.66
CA LYS A 52 -12.74 1.34 -9.54
C LYS A 52 -11.85 2.57 -9.63
N TYR A 53 -11.60 3.05 -10.84
CA TYR A 53 -10.77 4.24 -11.11
C TYR A 53 -11.18 5.46 -10.26
N GLN A 54 -12.47 5.80 -10.25
CA GLN A 54 -12.94 6.98 -9.50
C GLN A 54 -12.75 6.81 -7.99
N THR A 55 -12.92 5.59 -7.47
CA THR A 55 -12.70 5.31 -6.06
C THR A 55 -11.21 5.43 -5.71
N LEU A 56 -10.31 4.93 -6.56
CA LEU A 56 -8.86 5.12 -6.39
C LEU A 56 -8.48 6.60 -6.40
N ALA A 57 -8.98 7.39 -7.35
CA ALA A 57 -8.71 8.83 -7.42
C ALA A 57 -9.23 9.58 -6.19
N LYS A 58 -10.41 9.20 -5.67
CA LYS A 58 -10.97 9.78 -4.43
C LYS A 58 -10.16 9.46 -3.17
N ARG A 59 -9.41 8.35 -3.16
CA ARG A 59 -8.51 7.99 -2.05
C ARG A 59 -7.21 8.78 -2.08
N LEU A 60 -6.90 9.43 -3.19
CA LEU A 60 -5.66 10.11 -3.46
C LEU A 60 -5.93 11.47 -4.13
N PRO A 61 -6.72 12.36 -3.49
CA PRO A 61 -7.21 13.60 -4.11
C PRO A 61 -6.12 14.64 -4.41
N LYS A 62 -4.94 14.58 -3.78
CA LYS A 62 -3.80 15.46 -4.10
C LYS A 62 -2.98 14.94 -5.27
N VAL A 63 -3.11 13.66 -5.64
CA VAL A 63 -2.46 13.13 -6.84
C VAL A 63 -3.22 13.62 -8.10
N PRO A 64 -2.56 14.34 -9.03
CA PRO A 64 -3.23 14.87 -10.21
C PRO A 64 -3.85 13.77 -11.09
N ILE A 65 -5.05 14.02 -11.62
CA ILE A 65 -5.78 13.09 -12.51
C ILE A 65 -4.92 12.68 -13.73
N MET A 66 -4.14 13.61 -14.29
CA MET A 66 -3.25 13.31 -15.40
C MET A 66 -2.15 12.31 -15.01
N LYS A 67 -1.65 12.39 -13.78
CA LYS A 67 -0.68 11.42 -13.23
C LYS A 67 -1.32 10.06 -13.03
N PHE A 68 -2.55 9.98 -12.53
CA PHE A 68 -3.32 8.74 -12.48
C PHE A 68 -3.46 8.07 -13.84
N ASN A 69 -3.86 8.84 -14.85
CA ASN A 69 -4.03 8.32 -16.22
C ASN A 69 -2.70 7.79 -16.75
N SER A 70 -1.61 8.54 -16.58
CA SER A 70 -0.27 8.09 -16.96
C SER A 70 0.12 6.76 -16.30
N ILE A 71 -0.11 6.63 -14.98
CA ILE A 71 0.20 5.40 -14.24
C ILE A 71 -0.64 4.23 -14.75
N PHE A 72 -1.95 4.40 -14.91
CA PHE A 72 -2.80 3.30 -15.36
C PHE A 72 -2.50 2.88 -16.80
N GLU A 73 -2.23 3.82 -17.70
CA GLU A 73 -1.81 3.51 -19.07
C GLU A 73 -0.46 2.79 -19.08
N LYS A 74 0.51 3.25 -18.27
CA LYS A 74 1.81 2.57 -18.07
C LYS A 74 1.61 1.13 -17.57
N LEU A 75 0.82 0.94 -16.51
CA LEU A 75 0.56 -0.37 -15.91
C LEU A 75 -0.20 -1.30 -16.87
N LYS A 76 -1.14 -0.79 -17.67
CA LYS A 76 -1.82 -1.57 -18.70
C LYS A 76 -0.88 -1.98 -19.84
N LYS A 77 -0.12 -1.01 -20.37
CA LYS A 77 0.86 -1.23 -21.45
C LYS A 77 1.91 -2.28 -21.06
N ASN A 78 2.33 -2.29 -19.80
CA ASN A 78 3.33 -3.22 -19.29
C ASN A 78 2.73 -4.55 -18.78
N GLY A 79 1.45 -4.80 -19.06
CA GLY A 79 0.77 -6.06 -18.77
C GLY A 79 0.51 -6.31 -17.28
N ARG A 80 0.47 -5.26 -16.45
CA ARG A 80 0.22 -5.34 -15.00
C ARG A 80 -1.25 -5.15 -14.64
N LEU A 81 -1.95 -4.30 -15.39
CA LEU A 81 -3.38 -4.07 -15.23
C LEU A 81 -4.14 -4.41 -16.50
N LYS A 82 -5.40 -4.80 -16.33
CA LYS A 82 -6.39 -4.94 -17.41
C LYS A 82 -7.75 -4.44 -16.93
N ASN A 83 -8.63 -4.10 -17.86
CA ASN A 83 -10.03 -3.86 -17.54
C ASN A 83 -10.68 -5.19 -17.12
N HIS A 84 -11.71 -5.12 -16.29
CA HIS A 84 -12.50 -6.30 -15.94
C HIS A 84 -13.20 -6.83 -17.21
N PRO A 85 -13.26 -8.15 -17.42
CA PRO A 85 -13.91 -8.73 -18.59
C PRO A 85 -15.36 -8.25 -18.74
N ASP A 86 -16.06 -8.10 -17.62
CA ASP A 86 -17.47 -7.71 -17.56
C ASP A 86 -17.71 -6.20 -17.65
N ASP A 87 -16.65 -5.37 -17.71
CA ASP A 87 -16.85 -3.92 -17.89
C ASP A 87 -17.51 -3.66 -19.25
N THR A 88 -18.63 -2.93 -19.25
CA THR A 88 -19.27 -2.44 -20.47
C THR A 88 -18.43 -1.36 -21.15
N TRP A 89 -18.77 -0.96 -22.38
CA TRP A 89 -18.12 0.17 -23.04
C TRP A 89 -18.18 1.46 -22.19
N LYS A 90 -19.31 1.69 -21.50
CA LYS A 90 -19.47 2.84 -20.60
C LYS A 90 -18.53 2.72 -19.39
N ASP A 91 -18.43 1.55 -18.78
CA ASP A 91 -17.51 1.34 -17.65
C ASP A 91 -16.06 1.58 -18.06
N ARG A 92 -15.64 0.98 -19.17
CA ARG A 92 -14.27 1.09 -19.70
C ARG A 92 -13.84 2.54 -19.96
N ASN A 93 -14.78 3.38 -20.40
CA ASN A 93 -14.50 4.75 -20.80
C ASN A 93 -14.63 5.78 -19.66
N PHE A 94 -15.46 5.52 -18.64
CA PHE A 94 -15.77 6.53 -17.62
C PHE A 94 -15.35 6.14 -16.20
N ASN A 95 -15.39 4.86 -15.85
CA ASN A 95 -15.01 4.38 -14.52
C ASN A 95 -14.59 2.90 -14.58
N PRO A 96 -13.45 2.59 -15.24
CA PRO A 96 -13.05 1.22 -15.46
C PRO A 96 -12.80 0.50 -14.13
N THR A 97 -13.12 -0.79 -14.11
CA THR A 97 -12.75 -1.70 -13.05
C THR A 97 -11.38 -2.29 -13.38
N LEU A 98 -10.38 -1.95 -12.59
CA LEU A 98 -9.00 -2.38 -12.81
C LEU A 98 -8.74 -3.73 -12.13
N VAL A 99 -8.20 -4.67 -12.90
CA VAL A 99 -7.86 -6.01 -12.43
C VAL A 99 -6.36 -6.24 -12.62
N MET A 100 -5.69 -6.71 -11.56
CA MET A 100 -4.30 -7.13 -11.65
C MET A 100 -4.17 -8.40 -12.49
N THR A 101 -3.17 -8.43 -13.37
CA THR A 101 -2.72 -9.66 -14.00
C THR A 101 -1.97 -10.54 -12.99
N ASP A 102 -1.75 -11.81 -13.32
CA ASP A 102 -1.00 -12.70 -12.43
C ASP A 102 0.45 -12.24 -12.25
N LYS A 103 1.03 -11.62 -13.30
CA LYS A 103 2.32 -10.91 -13.22
C LYS A 103 2.31 -9.83 -12.14
N ALA A 104 1.33 -8.93 -12.15
CA ALA A 104 1.25 -7.86 -11.14
C ALA A 104 1.02 -8.39 -9.73
N LYS A 105 0.24 -9.48 -9.58
CA LYS A 105 0.06 -10.16 -8.30
C LYS A 105 1.38 -10.73 -7.78
N GLU A 106 2.17 -11.37 -8.64
CA GLU A 106 3.48 -11.91 -8.26
C GLU A 106 4.46 -10.78 -7.88
N GLU A 107 4.54 -9.73 -8.69
CA GLU A 107 5.40 -8.57 -8.45
C GLU A 107 5.06 -7.87 -7.13
N ILE A 108 3.76 -7.66 -6.83
CA ILE A 108 3.38 -6.99 -5.58
C ILE A 108 3.62 -7.85 -4.35
N GLU A 109 3.37 -9.17 -4.40
CA GLU A 109 3.67 -10.06 -3.26
C GLU A 109 5.18 -10.12 -3.00
N LYS A 110 5.99 -10.14 -4.06
CA LYS A 110 7.45 -10.04 -3.92
C LYS A 110 7.87 -8.71 -3.27
N HIS A 111 7.30 -7.60 -3.74
CA HIS A 111 7.60 -6.29 -3.15
C HIS A 111 7.15 -6.19 -1.68
N ILE A 112 6.00 -6.78 -1.32
CA ILE A 112 5.55 -6.87 0.08
C ILE A 112 6.58 -7.61 0.93
N ASP A 113 7.11 -8.73 0.45
CA ASP A 113 8.13 -9.49 1.17
C ASP A 113 9.45 -8.72 1.30
N GLU A 114 9.89 -8.03 0.24
CA GLU A 114 11.05 -7.13 0.29
C GLU A 114 10.85 -6.01 1.33
N MET A 115 9.67 -5.41 1.37
CA MET A 115 9.35 -4.33 2.31
C MET A 115 9.25 -4.82 3.76
N LYS A 116 8.78 -6.05 4.00
CA LYS A 116 8.86 -6.66 5.33
C LYS A 116 10.30 -6.83 5.79
N GLU A 117 11.19 -7.28 4.91
CA GLU A 117 12.61 -7.42 5.25
C GLU A 117 13.28 -6.07 5.53
N GLU A 118 12.98 -5.03 4.74
CA GLU A 118 13.45 -3.67 4.99
C GLU A 118 12.92 -3.13 6.33
N TYR A 119 11.65 -3.37 6.62
CA TYR A 119 11.06 -2.97 7.89
C TYR A 119 11.71 -3.67 9.08
N ASP A 120 11.95 -4.98 9.00
CA ASP A 120 12.61 -5.74 10.07
C ASP A 120 14.02 -5.18 10.38
N LYS A 121 14.76 -4.74 9.35
CA LYS A 121 16.07 -4.08 9.56
C LYS A 121 15.93 -2.79 10.38
N LEU A 122 14.87 -2.01 10.14
CA LEU A 122 14.59 -0.80 10.91
C LEU A 122 14.26 -1.13 12.38
N VAL A 123 13.46 -2.18 12.62
CA VAL A 123 13.13 -2.65 13.97
C VAL A 123 14.40 -3.01 14.74
N LEU A 124 15.32 -3.77 14.14
CA LEU A 124 16.58 -4.14 14.78
C LEU A 124 17.44 -2.92 15.14
N LEU A 125 17.50 -1.91 14.26
CA LEU A 125 18.26 -0.68 14.52
C LEU A 125 17.63 0.12 15.66
N TYR A 126 16.30 0.16 15.72
CA TYR A 126 15.53 0.78 16.79
C TYR A 126 15.77 0.06 18.14
N GLU A 127 15.69 -1.26 18.18
CA GLU A 127 15.92 -2.07 19.39
C GLU A 127 17.34 -1.91 19.93
N LYS A 128 18.34 -1.88 19.05
CA LYS A 128 19.76 -1.63 19.39
C LYS A 128 20.04 -0.20 19.83
N LYS A 129 19.04 0.68 19.74
CA LYS A 129 19.15 2.11 20.01
C LYS A 129 20.20 2.83 19.16
N ASP A 130 20.51 2.31 17.97
CA ASP A 130 21.49 2.90 17.04
C ASP A 130 20.84 4.04 16.24
N LYS A 131 20.64 5.19 16.89
CA LYS A 131 19.93 6.36 16.35
C LYS A 131 20.43 6.78 14.97
N LYS A 132 21.76 6.81 14.79
CA LYS A 132 22.37 7.31 13.56
C LYS A 132 22.01 6.40 12.37
N LYS A 133 22.22 5.10 12.51
CA LYS A 133 21.88 4.15 11.45
C LYS A 133 20.38 4.01 11.25
N LEU A 134 19.59 4.06 12.33
CA LEU A 134 18.14 4.06 12.23
C LEU A 134 17.67 5.24 11.39
N ARG A 135 18.18 6.45 11.65
CA ARG A 135 17.84 7.64 10.87
C ARG A 135 18.19 7.48 9.39
N GLU A 136 19.41 7.05 9.07
CA GLU A 136 19.87 6.83 7.69
C GLU A 136 19.00 5.79 6.96
N ALA A 137 18.67 4.68 7.64
CA ALA A 137 17.84 3.62 7.08
C ALA A 137 16.37 4.06 6.90
N MET A 138 15.83 4.84 7.84
CA MET A 138 14.51 5.44 7.70
C MET A 138 14.49 6.39 6.50
N ASP A 139 15.42 7.35 6.43
CA ASP A 139 15.49 8.32 5.32
C ASP A 139 15.62 7.61 3.95
N SER A 140 16.39 6.51 3.88
CA SER A 140 16.52 5.70 2.66
C SER A 140 15.21 4.97 2.27
N ASN A 141 14.36 4.66 3.24
CA ASN A 141 13.06 4.00 3.06
C ASN A 141 11.87 4.97 3.08
N ARG A 142 12.10 6.29 3.11
CA ARG A 142 11.06 7.33 3.31
C ARG A 142 9.84 7.10 2.41
N MET A 143 10.06 6.85 1.13
CA MET A 143 9.00 6.66 0.11
C MET A 143 8.27 5.32 0.23
N ASN A 144 8.82 4.35 0.94
CA ASN A 144 8.25 3.01 1.10
C ASN A 144 7.32 2.93 2.32
N PHE A 145 7.48 3.79 3.32
CA PHE A 145 6.66 3.76 4.52
C PHE A 145 5.15 3.90 4.28
N PRO A 146 4.65 4.74 3.36
CA PRO A 146 3.21 4.80 3.10
C PRO A 146 2.66 3.47 2.60
N PHE A 147 3.46 2.74 1.81
CA PHE A 147 3.13 1.38 1.38
C PHE A 147 3.21 0.38 2.54
N MET A 148 4.26 0.43 3.36
CA MET A 148 4.39 -0.44 4.55
C MET A 148 3.21 -0.25 5.52
N LEU A 149 2.76 0.99 5.74
CA LEU A 149 1.58 1.32 6.54
C LEU A 149 0.30 0.79 5.88
N LEU A 150 0.11 1.02 4.57
CA LEU A 150 -1.04 0.52 3.80
C LEU A 150 -1.17 -1.01 3.88
N MET A 151 -0.04 -1.71 3.90
CA MET A 151 0.00 -3.16 3.96
C MET A 151 -0.01 -3.71 5.40
N GLY A 152 -0.06 -2.85 6.42
CA GLY A 152 -0.09 -3.25 7.83
C GLY A 152 1.23 -3.83 8.34
N MET A 153 2.35 -3.57 7.67
CA MET A 153 3.68 -4.03 8.12
C MET A 153 4.16 -3.25 9.35
N THR A 154 3.70 -2.01 9.48
CA THR A 154 3.96 -1.12 10.61
C THR A 154 2.69 -0.36 10.97
N THR A 155 2.62 0.15 12.19
CA THR A 155 1.58 1.09 12.62
C THR A 155 2.13 2.51 12.68
N GLY A 156 1.24 3.51 12.61
CA GLY A 156 1.62 4.91 12.85
C GLY A 156 2.27 5.12 14.23
N MET A 157 1.84 4.37 15.24
CA MET A 157 2.44 4.42 16.59
C MET A 157 3.88 3.90 16.63
N MET A 158 4.15 2.75 16.01
CA MET A 158 5.49 2.17 15.98
C MET A 158 6.46 3.04 15.16
N MET A 159 5.99 3.54 14.01
CA MET A 159 6.74 4.50 13.21
C MET A 159 6.99 5.82 13.96
N GLY A 160 5.97 6.35 14.65
CA GLY A 160 6.11 7.54 15.50
C GLY A 160 7.13 7.35 16.62
N SER A 161 7.21 6.15 17.19
CA SER A 161 8.22 5.81 18.20
C SER A 161 9.64 5.80 17.63
N MET A 162 9.83 5.25 16.42
CA MET A 162 11.11 5.30 15.70
C MET A 162 11.51 6.74 15.32
N LEU A 163 10.57 7.54 14.84
CA LEU A 163 10.78 8.96 14.51
C LEU A 163 11.14 9.78 15.76
N GLY A 164 10.40 9.58 16.86
CA GLY A 164 10.65 10.28 18.12
C GLY A 164 12.04 9.99 18.70
N MET A 165 12.54 8.76 18.52
CA MET A 165 13.91 8.41 18.89
C MET A 165 14.97 9.26 18.18
N ASN A 166 14.66 9.67 16.94
CA ASN A 166 15.49 10.51 16.07
C ASN A 166 15.09 12.00 16.09
N GLN A 167 14.23 12.43 17.02
CA GLN A 167 13.70 13.79 17.12
C GLN A 167 13.01 14.28 15.84
N MET A 168 12.41 13.37 15.08
CA MET A 168 11.59 13.66 13.90
C MET A 168 10.11 13.62 14.26
N ASN A 169 9.30 14.43 13.60
CA ASN A 169 7.84 14.31 13.68
C ASN A 169 7.28 13.66 12.40
N MET A 170 6.14 13.00 12.52
CA MET A 170 5.54 12.23 11.43
C MET A 170 5.00 13.12 10.30
N GLY A 171 4.50 14.30 10.64
CA GLY A 171 3.95 15.24 9.66
C GLY A 171 5.01 15.76 8.70
N ASP A 172 6.13 16.27 9.20
CA ASP A 172 7.25 16.74 8.38
C ASP A 172 7.87 15.57 7.60
N TYR A 173 7.91 14.38 8.20
CA TYR A 173 8.43 13.20 7.54
C TYR A 173 7.62 12.80 6.29
N PHE A 174 6.31 13.06 6.25
CA PHE A 174 5.46 12.75 5.09
C PHE A 174 4.99 13.97 4.29
N ALA A 175 5.36 15.19 4.71
CA ALA A 175 4.84 16.43 4.14
C ALA A 175 5.01 16.53 2.62
N ASP A 176 6.12 16.01 2.09
CA ASP A 176 6.46 16.09 0.67
C ASP A 176 5.81 14.97 -0.18
N MET A 177 4.98 14.11 0.41
CA MET A 177 4.39 12.95 -0.25
C MET A 177 2.87 13.09 -0.36
N ASP A 178 2.40 13.61 -1.49
CA ASP A 178 0.97 13.84 -1.76
C ASP A 178 0.08 12.63 -1.41
N TYR A 179 0.51 11.42 -1.81
CA TYR A 179 -0.23 10.18 -1.56
C TYR A 179 -0.18 9.71 -0.09
N ALA A 180 0.88 10.05 0.66
CA ALA A 180 0.94 9.76 2.09
C ALA A 180 0.06 10.73 2.87
N TYR A 181 0.01 11.99 2.44
CA TYR A 181 -0.93 12.97 2.97
C TYR A 181 -2.37 12.56 2.72
N ASP A 182 -2.70 12.19 1.49
CA ASP A 182 -4.05 11.77 1.10
C ASP A 182 -4.57 10.58 1.92
N MET A 183 -3.67 9.69 2.33
CA MET A 183 -4.00 8.56 3.20
C MET A 183 -4.07 8.91 4.69
N GLY A 184 -3.85 10.16 5.10
CA GLY A 184 -3.91 10.58 6.51
C GLY A 184 -2.68 10.18 7.34
N TYR A 185 -1.52 9.99 6.71
CA TYR A 185 -0.29 9.72 7.45
C TYR A 185 0.46 11.00 7.87
N ALA A 186 0.31 12.07 7.09
CA ALA A 186 0.99 13.35 7.35
C ALA A 186 0.29 14.21 8.42
N ASP A 187 -0.98 13.98 8.73
CA ASP A 187 -1.72 14.71 9.75
C ASP A 187 -1.72 14.00 11.12
N GLY A 188 -1.02 12.87 11.23
CA GLY A 188 -0.99 12.06 12.45
C GLY A 188 -2.32 11.40 12.79
N SER A 189 -3.31 11.41 11.89
CA SER A 189 -4.62 10.81 12.11
C SER A 189 -4.59 9.27 12.14
N GLY A 190 -3.47 8.67 11.72
CA GLY A 190 -3.33 7.22 11.63
C GLY A 190 -4.21 6.73 10.49
N GLY A 191 -3.59 6.59 9.31
CA GLY A 191 -4.28 6.63 8.03
C GLY A 191 -5.64 5.96 7.96
N ALA A 192 -6.58 6.66 7.34
CA ALA A 192 -7.98 6.27 7.17
C ALA A 192 -8.12 5.13 6.15
N MET A 193 -7.54 3.97 6.45
CA MET A 193 -7.78 2.73 5.72
C MET A 193 -8.05 1.63 6.75
N PRO A 194 -9.22 0.99 6.72
CA PRO A 194 -9.54 -0.07 7.67
C PRO A 194 -8.50 -1.18 7.55
N ALA A 195 -7.89 -1.53 8.68
CA ALA A 195 -7.33 -2.85 8.84
C ALA A 195 -8.48 -3.86 8.70
N GLU A 196 -8.22 -4.91 7.91
CA GLU A 196 -8.99 -6.14 7.81
C GLU A 196 -10.45 -6.02 7.34
N GLY A 197 -10.70 -6.51 6.12
CA GLY A 197 -11.89 -7.34 5.86
C GLY A 197 -13.27 -6.73 6.03
N GLY A 198 -13.41 -5.42 6.19
CA GLY A 198 -14.70 -4.76 6.10
C GLY A 198 -15.16 -4.78 4.66
N ASP A 199 -16.17 -5.60 4.36
CA ASP A 199 -16.94 -5.51 3.11
C ASP A 199 -17.23 -4.04 2.85
N PHE A 200 -16.52 -3.47 1.88
CA PHE A 200 -16.94 -2.22 1.30
C PHE A 200 -18.20 -2.59 0.53
N ALA A 201 -19.35 -2.45 1.19
CA ALA A 201 -20.64 -2.52 0.55
C ALA A 201 -20.50 -1.69 -0.73
N ASP A 202 -20.51 -2.39 -1.86
CA ASP A 202 -20.55 -1.80 -3.17
C ASP A 202 -21.83 -0.97 -3.17
N GLY A 203 -21.67 0.32 -2.89
CA GLY A 203 -22.73 1.31 -2.89
C GLY A 203 -23.20 1.48 -4.32
N GLY A 204 -23.97 0.51 -4.77
CA GLY A 204 -24.46 0.30 -6.12
C GLY A 204 -25.59 -0.73 -6.14
N GLY A 205 -26.35 -0.83 -5.05
CA GLY A 205 -27.65 -1.50 -5.05
C GLY A 205 -28.68 -0.55 -5.66
N GLU A 206 -29.18 -0.93 -6.83
CA GLU A 206 -30.34 -0.35 -7.49
C GLU A 206 -31.53 -0.18 -6.52
N GLY A 207 -32.36 0.81 -6.82
CA GLY A 207 -33.48 1.25 -5.98
C GLY A 207 -34.34 0.11 -5.44
N GLY A 208 -34.54 0.14 -4.13
CA GLY A 208 -35.48 -0.71 -3.40
C GLY A 208 -36.16 0.10 -2.31
N PHE A 209 -36.92 1.13 -2.69
CA PHE A 209 -37.94 1.67 -1.80
C PHE A 209 -39.21 0.84 -2.01
N MET A 210 -39.36 -0.21 -1.23
CA MET A 210 -40.69 -0.73 -0.90
C MET A 210 -40.75 -1.12 0.57
N ASP A 211 -41.67 -0.44 1.23
CA ASP A 211 -42.68 -1.00 2.11
C ASP A 211 -42.35 -1.16 3.60
N GLY A 212 -43.32 -0.68 4.41
CA GLY A 212 -43.53 -1.16 5.77
C GLY A 212 -43.44 -0.14 6.91
N GLY A 213 -44.54 0.56 7.19
CA GLY A 213 -44.96 0.78 8.58
C GLY A 213 -45.28 2.21 9.00
N MET A 214 -46.55 2.44 9.29
CA MET A 214 -47.17 3.66 9.83
C MET A 214 -46.51 4.19 11.11
N ASP A 215 -46.65 5.50 11.34
CA ASP A 215 -47.21 5.95 12.62
C ASP A 215 -48.13 7.18 12.40
N VAL A 216 -49.34 7.06 12.93
CA VAL A 216 -50.38 8.09 12.95
C VAL A 216 -50.33 8.75 14.32
N GLY A 217 -50.04 10.06 14.36
CA GLY A 217 -49.99 10.83 15.59
C GLY A 217 -50.43 12.28 15.39
N PHE A 218 -51.71 12.51 15.71
CA PHE A 218 -52.49 13.76 15.82
C PHE A 218 -53.06 14.39 14.55
#